data_AF-A0A952J4E4-F1
#
_entry.id   AF-A0A952J4E4-F1
#
_cell.length_a   1.000
_cell.length_b   1.000
_cell.length_c   1.000
_cell.angle_alpha   90.00
_cell.angle_beta   90.00
_cell.angle_gamma   90.00
#
_symmetry.space_group_name_H-M   'P 1'
#
loop_
_entity.id
_entity.type
_entity.pdbx_description
1 polymer ?
#
loop_
_entity_poly.entity_id
_entity_poly.type
_entity_poly.pdbx_seq_one_letter_code
_entity_poly.pdbx_strand_id
1 'polypeptide(L)' 'MKTTSVNPPLSNVQAELLTLFAVDLPEEQLKELKKVIAKFLLERAQDKADEIWDKKGYTDEKLRHGS' A
#
# COMPACT_ATOMS: atom_id res chain seq x y z
N MET A 1 -2.50 26.08 2.48
CA MET A 1 -1.86 24.79 2.14
C MET A 1 -0.94 24.39 3.28
N LYS A 2 -1.08 23.17 3.81
CA LYS A 2 -0.17 22.63 4.82
C LYS A 2 1.08 22.16 4.08
N THR A 3 2.22 22.81 4.30
CA THR A 3 3.48 22.43 3.65
C THR A 3 4.05 21.20 4.35
N THR A 4 4.12 20.08 3.64
CA THR A 4 4.76 18.87 4.14
C THR A 4 6.27 19.00 3.88
N SER A 5 7.07 19.24 4.92
CA SER A 5 8.52 19.27 4.81
C SER A 5 9.06 17.85 4.66
N VAL A 6 9.76 17.56 3.56
CA VAL A 6 10.46 16.29 3.34
C VAL A 6 11.78 16.33 4.13
N ASN A 7 11.98 15.41 5.08
CA ASN A 7 13.22 15.28 5.85
C ASN A 7 14.10 14.13 5.27
N PRO A 8 15.29 14.40 4.73
CA PRO A 8 16.22 13.37 4.23
C PRO A 8 16.89 12.56 5.36
N PRO A 9 17.47 11.37 5.07
CA PRO A 9 17.70 10.78 3.75
C PRO A 9 16.57 9.84 3.29
N LEU A 10 16.09 10.04 2.07
CA LEU A 10 15.11 9.17 1.43
C LEU A 10 15.78 7.89 0.93
N SER A 11 15.09 6.76 1.00
CA SER A 11 15.49 5.56 0.27
C SER A 11 15.37 5.78 -1.24
N ASN A 12 16.09 4.98 -2.04
CA ASN A 12 16.02 5.07 -3.51
C ASN A 12 14.58 5.01 -4.03
N VAL A 13 13.73 4.16 -3.43
CA VAL A 13 12.32 4.04 -3.80
C VAL A 13 11.52 5.31 -3.44
N GLN A 14 11.79 5.91 -2.28
CA GLN A 14 11.12 7.15 -1.88
C GLN A 14 11.51 8.31 -2.80
N ALA A 15 12.78 8.39 -3.24
CA ALA A 15 13.25 9.41 -4.17
C ALA A 15 12.63 9.23 -5.57
N GLU A 16 12.61 8.02 -6.12
CA GLU A 16 11.99 7.73 -7.42
C GLU A 16 10.48 8.02 -7.44
N LEU A 17 9.77 7.73 -6.35
CA LEU A 17 8.36 8.11 -6.21
C LEU A 17 8.18 9.63 -6.27
N LEU A 18 9.05 10.41 -5.64
CA LEU A 18 9.00 11.88 -5.72
C LEU A 18 9.27 12.37 -7.14
N THR A 19 10.22 11.78 -7.86
CA THR A 19 10.49 12.09 -9.27
C THR A 19 9.26 11.82 -10.15
N LEU A 20 8.55 10.72 -9.91
CA LEU A 20 7.29 10.39 -10.60
C LEU A 20 6.21 11.46 -10.38
N PHE A 21 6.12 12.00 -9.15
CA PHE A 21 5.18 13.07 -8.80
C PHE A 21 5.66 14.49 -9.22
N ALA A 22 6.92 14.65 -9.62
CA ALA A 22 7.46 15.90 -10.14
C ALA A 22 7.03 16.19 -11.59
N VAL A 23 6.50 15.18 -12.28
CA VAL A 23 5.78 15.38 -13.54
C VAL A 23 4.49 16.13 -13.24
N ASP A 24 4.22 17.21 -13.98
CA ASP A 24 3.00 18.00 -13.84
C ASP A 24 1.79 17.20 -14.36
N LEU A 25 1.30 16.31 -13.49
CA LEU A 25 0.16 15.47 -13.76
C LEU A 25 -1.11 16.24 -13.42
N PRO A 26 -2.11 16.27 -14.32
CA PRO A 26 -3.44 16.76 -13.99
C PRO A 26 -3.99 16.05 -12.75
N GLU A 27 -4.77 16.76 -11.94
CA GLU A 27 -5.28 16.24 -10.65
C GLU A 27 -5.96 14.86 -10.78
N GLU A 28 -6.67 14.62 -11.88
CA GLU A 28 -7.33 13.35 -12.17
C GLU A 28 -6.33 12.20 -12.36
N GLN A 29 -5.21 12.44 -13.05
CA GLN A 29 -4.16 11.43 -13.22
C GLN A 29 -3.43 11.16 -11.90
N LEU A 30 -3.25 12.17 -11.04
CA LEU A 30 -2.74 11.96 -9.68
C LEU A 30 -3.68 11.11 -8.83
N LYS A 31 -5.00 11.27 -8.97
CA LYS A 31 -6.00 10.42 -8.29
C LYS A 31 -5.93 8.99 -8.79
N GLU A 32 -5.78 8.77 -10.10
CA GLU A 32 -5.61 7.43 -10.68
C GLU A 32 -4.34 6.75 -10.17
N LEU A 33 -3.21 7.46 -10.18
CA LEU A 33 -1.93 6.94 -9.67
C LEU A 33 -2.02 6.54 -8.19
N LYS A 34 -2.69 7.36 -7.35
CA LYS A 34 -2.96 7.03 -5.95
C LYS A 34 -3.77 5.73 -5.81
N LYS A 35 -4.77 5.51 -6.66
CA LYS A 35 -5.57 4.27 -6.64
C LYS A 35 -4.72 3.04 -7.00
N VAL A 36 -3.82 3.16 -7.98
CA VAL A 36 -2.90 2.07 -8.36
C VAL A 36 -2.00 1.68 -7.19
N ILE A 37 -1.39 2.68 -6.52
CA ILE A 37 -0.53 2.44 -5.35
C ILE A 37 -1.34 1.82 -4.21
N ALA A 38 -2.54 2.34 -3.91
CA ALA A 38 -3.41 1.82 -2.86
C ALA A 38 -3.82 0.36 -3.12
N LYS A 39 -4.16 0.03 -4.36
CA LYS A 39 -4.50 -1.34 -4.78
C LYS A 39 -3.32 -2.28 -4.58
N PHE A 40 -2.12 -1.91 -5.03
CA PHE A 40 -0.92 -2.72 -4.84
C PHE A 40 -0.62 -2.98 -3.35
N LEU A 41 -0.73 -1.96 -2.51
CA LEU A 41 -0.51 -2.10 -1.07
C LEU A 41 -1.56 -3.00 -0.40
N LEU A 42 -2.82 -2.90 -0.82
CA LEU A 42 -3.91 -3.74 -0.32
C LEU A 42 -3.67 -5.21 -0.68
N GLU A 43 -3.37 -5.50 -1.94
CA GLU A 43 -3.09 -6.86 -2.41
C GLU A 43 -1.93 -7.47 -1.62
N ARG A 44 -0.83 -6.72 -1.43
CA ARG A 44 0.31 -7.18 -0.62
C ARG A 44 -0.03 -7.40 0.86
N ALA A 45 -0.99 -6.64 1.40
CA ALA A 45 -1.43 -6.83 2.78
C ALA A 45 -2.30 -8.09 2.91
N GLN A 46 -3.15 -8.36 1.90
CA GLN A 46 -3.95 -9.58 1.82
C GLN A 46 -3.06 -10.83 1.69
N ASP A 47 -2.11 -10.83 0.75
CA ASP A 47 -1.16 -11.94 0.57
C ASP A 47 -0.43 -12.29 1.87
N LYS A 48 0.00 -11.27 2.63
CA LYS A 48 0.65 -11.47 3.92
C LYS A 48 -0.30 -11.99 4.99
N ALA A 49 -1.56 -11.56 4.98
CA ALA A 49 -2.56 -12.06 5.91
C ALA A 49 -2.82 -13.55 5.67
N ASP A 50 -2.98 -13.93 4.41
CA ASP A 50 -3.17 -15.32 3.97
C ASP A 50 -1.94 -16.18 4.34
N GLU A 51 -0.73 -15.69 4.09
CA GLU A 51 0.51 -16.39 4.48
C GLU A 51 0.59 -16.64 6.00
N ILE A 52 0.19 -15.66 6.82
CA ILE A 52 0.14 -15.80 8.28
C ILE A 52 -0.96 -16.78 8.69
N TRP A 53 -2.10 -16.76 7.99
CA TRP A 53 -3.23 -17.63 8.25
C TRP A 53 -2.88 -19.10 8.01
N ASP A 54 -2.27 -19.38 6.85
CA ASP A 54 -1.77 -20.70 6.46
C ASP A 54 -0.68 -21.18 7.42
N LYS A 55 0.31 -20.34 7.74
CA LYS A 55 1.40 -20.68 8.68
C LYS A 55 0.91 -21.01 10.08
N LYS A 56 -0.19 -20.40 10.53
CA LYS A 56 -0.80 -20.67 11.83
C LYS A 56 -1.76 -21.85 11.80
N GLY A 57 -1.98 -22.47 10.64
CA GLY A 57 -2.87 -23.63 10.48
C GLY A 57 -4.33 -23.29 10.80
N TYR A 58 -4.76 -22.06 10.56
CA TYR A 58 -6.16 -21.69 10.72
C TYR A 58 -6.95 -22.26 9.54
N THR A 59 -7.77 -23.28 9.77
CA THR A 59 -8.74 -23.77 8.78
C THR A 59 -10.10 -23.13 9.05
N ASP A 60 -10.95 -23.02 8.02
CA ASP A 60 -12.32 -22.49 8.13
C ASP A 60 -13.18 -23.17 9.22
N GLU A 61 -12.86 -24.43 9.56
CA GLU A 61 -13.50 -25.15 10.69
C GLU A 61 -13.28 -24.46 12.04
N LYS A 62 -12.18 -23.73 12.23
CA LYS A 62 -11.87 -23.05 13.50
C LYS A 62 -12.68 -21.78 13.71
N LEU A 63 -13.23 -21.19 12.64
CA LEU A 63 -14.08 -20.00 12.71
C LEU A 63 -15.56 -20.32 12.95
N ARG A 64 -16.02 -21.54 12.61
CA ARG A 64 -17.45 -21.91 12.67
C ARG A 64 -17.98 -22.29 14.06
N HIS A 65 -17.12 -22.33 15.08
CA HIS A 65 -17.51 -22.53 16.48
C HIS A 65 -17.33 -21.22 17.27
N GLY A 66 -18.13 -20.22 16.93
CA GLY A 66 -18.13 -18.91 17.57
C GLY A 66 -19.37 -18.09 17.24
N SER A 67 -20.53 -18.76 17.14
CA SER A 67 -21.86 -18.14 17.09
C SER A 67 -22.72 -18.73 18.20
#